data_AF-A0A0K1S0N8-F1
#
_entry.id   AF-A0A0K1S0N8-F1
#
_cell.length_a   1.000
_cell.length_b   1.000
_cell.length_c   1.000
_cell.angle_alpha   90.00
_cell.angle_beta   90.00
_cell.angle_gamma   90.00
#
_symmetry.space_group_name_H-M   'P 1'
#
loop_
_entity.id
_entity.type
_entity.pdbx_description
1 polymer ?
#
loop_
_entity_poly.entity_id
_entity_poly.type
_entity_poly.pdbx_seq_one_letter_code
_entity_poly.pdbx_strand_id
1 'polypeptide(L)'
;MSIELDCYCLGIDAIPEFIEIANKKAREEAITSRCKFISGDAREIIKTLNQFNLIILGSIGPVFGNYFQTMTILKKNLTKDGLIILDDGYFEDDQPYKHEFIIKKSMLLKQIEKAGMKLIKEYTETEINQNDEYEMQFNYLKQRCQELAVQYPDKKYLFDHYIEKQRAEYNNLENIITCATMVIQNK
;
A
#
# COMPACT_ATOMS: atom_id res chain seq x y z
N MET A 1 0.32 1.39 -17.06
CA MET A 1 0.63 -0.02 -16.71
C MET A 1 0.01 -1.06 -17.64
N SER A 2 -1.30 -1.34 -17.66
CA SER A 2 -1.85 -2.49 -18.42
C SER A 2 -1.66 -2.41 -19.93
N ILE A 3 -1.69 -1.19 -20.50
CA ILE A 3 -1.39 -0.94 -21.91
C ILE A 3 0.12 -1.07 -22.17
N GLU A 4 0.95 -0.35 -21.39
CA GLU A 4 2.40 -0.29 -21.57
C GLU A 4 3.09 -1.64 -21.37
N LEU A 5 2.60 -2.46 -20.45
CA LEU A 5 3.14 -3.78 -20.11
C LEU A 5 2.38 -4.93 -20.77
N ASP A 6 1.39 -4.62 -21.62
CA ASP A 6 0.50 -5.58 -22.27
C ASP A 6 -0.02 -6.68 -21.32
N CYS A 7 -0.60 -6.25 -20.19
CA CYS A 7 -0.98 -7.17 -19.11
C CYS A 7 -2.46 -7.06 -18.71
N TYR A 8 -2.90 -8.08 -17.97
CA TYR A 8 -4.21 -8.12 -17.33
C TYR A 8 -4.07 -7.83 -15.84
N CYS A 9 -4.95 -7.00 -15.30
CA CYS A 9 -4.88 -6.56 -13.91
C CYS A 9 -6.16 -6.93 -13.16
N LEU A 10 -5.98 -7.39 -11.93
CA LEU A 10 -7.05 -7.52 -10.93
C LEU A 10 -6.74 -6.59 -9.77
N GLY A 11 -7.57 -5.57 -9.56
CA GLY A 11 -7.54 -4.72 -8.37
C GLY A 11 -8.58 -5.19 -7.35
N ILE A 12 -8.21 -5.19 -6.07
CA ILE A 12 -9.06 -5.61 -4.96
C ILE A 12 -8.96 -4.55 -3.88
N ASP A 13 -10.11 -4.06 -3.43
CA ASP A 13 -10.18 -3.10 -2.33
C ASP A 13 -11.41 -3.39 -1.46
N ALA A 14 -11.29 -3.20 -0.15
CA ALA A 14 -12.40 -3.40 0.76
C ALA A 14 -13.47 -2.30 0.63
N ILE A 15 -13.12 -1.13 0.08
CA ILE A 15 -13.98 0.05 -0.03
C ILE A 15 -14.67 0.05 -1.42
N PRO A 16 -15.99 -0.22 -1.49
CA PRO A 16 -16.71 -0.30 -2.77
C PRO A 16 -16.63 0.97 -3.62
N GLU A 17 -16.59 2.14 -2.99
CA GLU A 17 -16.53 3.44 -3.66
C GLU A 17 -15.21 3.61 -4.43
N PHE A 18 -14.09 3.09 -3.92
CA PHE A 18 -12.82 3.08 -4.63
C PHE A 18 -12.89 2.19 -5.87
N ILE A 19 -13.56 1.05 -5.75
CA ILE A 19 -13.78 0.12 -6.87
C ILE A 19 -14.73 0.71 -7.91
N GLU A 20 -15.75 1.47 -7.50
CA GLU A 20 -16.63 2.18 -8.43
C GLU A 20 -15.84 3.20 -9.27
N ILE A 21 -15.00 4.02 -8.61
CA ILE A 21 -14.14 5.00 -9.27
C ILE A 21 -13.15 4.30 -10.22
N ALA A 22 -12.50 3.22 -9.77
CA ALA A 22 -11.55 2.48 -10.59
C ALA A 22 -12.22 1.88 -11.84
N ASN A 23 -13.41 1.29 -11.69
CA ASN A 23 -14.18 0.77 -12.81
C ASN A 23 -14.69 1.88 -13.74
N LYS A 24 -15.04 3.05 -13.22
CA LYS A 24 -15.40 4.22 -14.04
C LYS A 24 -14.22 4.67 -14.89
N LYS A 25 -13.05 4.85 -14.30
CA LYS A 25 -11.81 5.20 -15.03
C LYS A 25 -11.45 4.14 -16.06
N ALA A 26 -11.58 2.86 -15.73
CA ALA A 26 -11.32 1.77 -16.69
C ALA A 26 -12.22 1.82 -17.93
N ARG A 27 -13.48 2.27 -17.78
CA ARG A 27 -14.41 2.49 -18.90
C ARG A 27 -14.02 3.72 -19.73
N GLU A 28 -13.69 4.82 -19.06
CA GLU A 28 -13.28 6.07 -19.70
C GLU A 28 -12.02 5.86 -20.57
N GLU A 29 -11.09 5.04 -20.09
CA GLU A 29 -9.85 4.67 -20.80
C GLU A 29 -10.02 3.45 -21.74
N ALA A 30 -11.23 2.89 -21.86
CA ALA A 30 -11.54 1.72 -22.70
C ALA A 30 -10.68 0.46 -22.42
N ILE A 31 -10.26 0.24 -21.18
CA ILE A 31 -9.39 -0.88 -20.75
C ILE A 31 -10.11 -1.95 -19.92
N THR A 32 -11.44 -1.96 -19.88
CA THR A 32 -12.23 -2.90 -19.05
C THR A 32 -12.05 -4.37 -19.42
N SER A 33 -11.59 -4.67 -20.64
CA SER A 33 -11.23 -6.04 -21.04
C SER A 33 -9.91 -6.52 -20.44
N ARG A 34 -9.05 -5.59 -19.99
CA ARG A 34 -7.72 -5.86 -19.43
C ARG A 34 -7.68 -5.67 -17.91
N CYS A 35 -8.46 -4.72 -17.38
CA CYS A 35 -8.48 -4.39 -15.96
C CYS A 35 -9.83 -4.72 -15.34
N LYS A 36 -9.80 -5.54 -14.29
CA LYS A 36 -10.96 -5.87 -13.46
C LYS A 36 -10.73 -5.36 -12.04
N PHE A 37 -11.75 -4.73 -11.46
CA PHE A 37 -11.70 -4.27 -10.07
C PHE A 37 -12.88 -4.86 -9.30
N ILE A 38 -12.60 -5.45 -8.15
CA ILE A 38 -13.61 -6.07 -7.29
C ILE A 38 -13.53 -5.54 -5.87
N SER A 39 -14.69 -5.36 -5.25
CA SER A 39 -14.77 -5.00 -3.85
C SER A 39 -14.80 -6.24 -2.98
N GLY A 40 -14.02 -6.24 -1.91
CA GLY A 40 -14.06 -7.25 -0.88
C GLY A 40 -12.76 -7.38 -0.10
N ASP A 41 -12.75 -8.32 0.85
CA ASP A 41 -11.59 -8.57 1.69
C ASP A 41 -10.53 -9.36 0.91
N ALA A 42 -9.40 -8.71 0.62
CA ALA A 42 -8.26 -9.33 -0.04
C ALA A 42 -7.78 -10.59 0.71
N ARG A 43 -7.97 -10.67 2.03
CA ARG A 43 -7.57 -11.81 2.86
C ARG A 43 -8.37 -13.07 2.55
N GLU A 44 -9.62 -12.90 2.13
CA GLU A 44 -10.50 -14.01 1.73
C GLU A 44 -10.41 -14.29 0.25
N ILE A 45 -10.41 -13.25 -0.59
CA ILE A 45 -10.42 -13.38 -2.04
C ILE A 45 -9.18 -14.14 -2.52
N ILE A 46 -7.99 -13.84 -1.99
CA ILE A 46 -6.71 -14.46 -2.41
C ILE A 46 -6.75 -15.99 -2.37
N LYS A 47 -7.55 -16.58 -1.46
CA LYS A 47 -7.69 -18.03 -1.29
C LYS A 47 -8.32 -18.71 -2.51
N THR A 48 -9.03 -17.95 -3.33
CA THR A 48 -9.75 -18.42 -4.53
C THR A 48 -9.05 -18.03 -5.84
N LEU A 49 -8.02 -17.20 -5.78
CA LEU A 49 -7.34 -16.70 -6.96
C LEU A 49 -6.32 -17.70 -7.49
N ASN A 50 -6.06 -17.61 -8.79
CA ASN A 50 -4.97 -18.32 -9.45
C ASN A 50 -3.62 -17.66 -9.16
N GLN A 51 -2.59 -18.06 -9.91
CA GLN A 51 -1.27 -17.48 -9.85
C GLN A 51 -1.15 -16.21 -10.70
N PHE A 52 -0.28 -15.31 -10.27
CA PHE A 52 0.07 -14.05 -10.94
C PHE A 52 1.56 -13.99 -11.24
N ASN A 53 1.93 -13.31 -12.33
CA ASN A 53 3.31 -12.97 -12.64
C ASN A 53 3.82 -11.80 -11.78
N LEU A 54 2.91 -10.93 -11.34
CA LEU A 54 3.20 -9.77 -10.53
C LEU A 54 2.09 -9.59 -9.50
N ILE A 55 2.45 -9.42 -8.23
CA ILE A 55 1.55 -9.03 -7.15
C ILE A 55 2.06 -7.70 -6.60
N ILE A 56 1.15 -6.73 -6.41
CA ILE A 56 1.49 -5.41 -5.87
C ILE A 56 0.73 -5.22 -4.56
N LEU A 57 1.47 -4.94 -3.48
CA LEU A 57 0.93 -4.49 -2.21
C LEU A 57 1.27 -3.01 -2.06
N GLY A 58 0.29 -2.13 -2.32
CA GLY A 58 0.46 -0.68 -2.23
C GLY A 58 0.03 -0.14 -0.87
N SER A 59 0.98 0.08 0.04
CA SER A 59 0.78 0.69 1.35
C SER A 59 -0.34 0.05 2.20
N ILE A 60 -0.43 -1.28 2.18
CA ILE A 60 -1.45 -2.03 2.96
C ILE A 60 -0.88 -2.75 4.20
N GLY A 61 0.41 -2.60 4.47
CA GLY A 61 1.07 -3.27 5.60
C GLY A 61 1.12 -4.80 5.44
N PRO A 62 1.44 -5.50 6.54
CA PRO A 62 1.40 -6.97 6.60
C PRO A 62 -0.06 -7.48 6.70
N VAL A 63 -0.80 -7.39 5.60
CA VAL A 63 -2.26 -7.65 5.54
C VAL A 63 -2.70 -9.04 6.04
N PHE A 64 -1.79 -10.02 6.07
CA PHE A 64 -2.06 -11.39 6.56
C PHE A 64 -1.47 -11.69 7.96
N GLY A 65 -1.16 -10.67 8.75
CA GLY A 65 -0.72 -10.78 10.15
C GLY A 65 0.69 -10.22 10.36
N ASN A 66 1.69 -10.82 9.71
CA ASN A 66 3.06 -10.27 9.63
C ASN A 66 3.62 -10.48 8.21
N TYR A 67 4.81 -9.93 7.93
CA TYR A 67 5.42 -10.05 6.61
C TYR A 67 5.77 -11.50 6.25
N PHE A 68 6.18 -12.32 7.22
CA PHE A 68 6.43 -13.74 6.95
C PHE A 68 5.16 -14.46 6.48
N GLN A 69 4.03 -14.25 7.17
CA GLN A 69 2.73 -14.82 6.80
C GLN A 69 2.25 -14.27 5.46
N THR A 70 2.38 -12.96 5.26
CA THR A 70 2.02 -12.28 4.00
C THR A 70 2.78 -12.87 2.82
N MET A 71 4.11 -12.94 2.90
CA MET A 71 4.93 -13.52 1.84
C MET A 71 4.63 -15.01 1.62
N THR A 72 4.42 -15.78 2.69
CA THR A 72 4.08 -17.22 2.60
C THR A 72 2.75 -17.46 1.89
N ILE A 73 1.75 -16.61 2.10
CA ILE A 73 0.46 -16.70 1.44
C ILE A 73 0.59 -16.27 -0.02
N LEU A 74 1.15 -15.08 -0.28
CA LEU A 74 1.30 -14.55 -1.64
C LEU A 74 2.13 -15.45 -2.54
N LYS A 75 3.17 -16.10 -2.00
CA LYS A 75 4.00 -17.06 -2.72
C LYS A 75 3.21 -18.21 -3.35
N LYS A 76 2.07 -18.61 -2.77
CA LYS A 76 1.20 -19.66 -3.35
C LYS A 76 0.46 -19.17 -4.60
N ASN A 77 0.14 -17.88 -4.64
CA ASN A 77 -0.50 -17.19 -5.75
C ASN A 77 0.52 -16.54 -6.70
N LEU A 78 1.80 -16.87 -6.58
CA LEU A 78 2.84 -16.34 -7.45
C LEU A 78 3.33 -17.45 -8.40
N THR A 79 3.54 -17.11 -9.67
CA THR A 79 4.20 -18.03 -10.60
C THR A 79 5.66 -18.25 -10.19
N LYS A 80 6.31 -19.28 -10.77
CA LYS A 80 7.70 -19.64 -10.43
C LYS A 80 8.65 -18.44 -10.53
N ASP A 81 8.55 -17.68 -11.63
CA ASP A 81 9.40 -16.52 -11.92
C ASP A 81 8.73 -15.18 -11.55
N GLY A 82 7.58 -15.23 -10.87
CA GLY A 82 6.81 -14.04 -10.54
C GLY A 82 7.47 -13.17 -9.48
N LEU A 83 7.02 -11.92 -9.43
CA LEU A 83 7.53 -10.89 -8.53
C LEU A 83 6.43 -10.38 -7.58
N ILE A 84 6.84 -9.95 -6.40
CA ILE A 84 6.03 -9.15 -5.49
C ILE A 84 6.66 -7.76 -5.44
N ILE A 85 5.85 -6.73 -5.70
CA ILE A 85 6.19 -5.34 -5.36
C ILE A 85 5.51 -5.03 -4.04
N LEU A 86 6.31 -4.76 -3.02
CA LEU A 86 5.86 -4.25 -1.73
C LEU A 86 6.23 -2.77 -1.68
N ASP A 87 5.22 -1.91 -1.68
CA ASP A 87 5.39 -0.48 -1.49
C ASP A 87 4.93 -0.15 -0.07
N ASP A 88 5.88 0.05 0.85
CA ASP A 88 5.60 0.20 2.28
C ASP A 88 6.72 0.96 3.01
N GLY A 89 6.45 1.36 4.23
CA GLY A 89 7.40 2.02 5.13
C GLY A 89 8.09 1.04 6.08
N TYR A 90 9.35 1.31 6.39
CA TYR A 90 10.07 0.66 7.49
C TYR A 90 10.86 1.70 8.30
N PHE A 91 11.30 1.31 9.50
CA PHE A 91 12.30 2.08 10.25
C PHE A 91 13.70 1.55 9.99
N GLU A 92 14.67 2.45 9.86
CA GLU A 92 16.07 2.07 9.97
C GLU A 92 16.36 1.45 11.35
N ASP A 93 17.29 0.51 11.41
CA ASP A 93 17.49 -0.35 12.59
C ASP A 93 17.87 0.45 13.85
N ASP A 94 18.53 1.59 13.69
CA ASP A 94 18.99 2.49 14.75
C ASP A 94 17.90 3.44 15.27
N GLN A 95 16.78 3.59 14.57
CA GLN A 95 15.72 4.52 14.98
C GLN A 95 15.08 4.08 16.32
N PRO A 96 14.97 4.91 17.35
CA PRO A 96 14.38 4.49 18.62
C PRO A 96 12.84 4.43 18.59
N TYR A 97 12.23 5.02 17.56
CA TYR A 97 10.79 5.15 17.43
C TYR A 97 10.10 3.78 17.24
N LYS A 98 8.90 3.65 17.80
CA LYS A 98 8.04 2.48 17.68
C LYS A 98 6.70 2.91 17.10
N HIS A 99 6.22 2.11 16.16
CA HIS A 99 4.90 2.26 15.57
C HIS A 99 4.20 0.89 15.63
N GLU A 100 2.88 0.89 15.66
CA GLU A 100 2.09 -0.34 15.79
C GLU A 100 2.29 -1.29 14.59
N PHE A 101 2.40 -0.72 13.39
CA PHE A 101 2.42 -1.48 12.14
C PHE A 101 3.74 -1.43 11.37
N ILE A 102 4.63 -0.49 11.72
CA ILE A 102 5.92 -0.31 11.02
C ILE A 102 7.02 -0.97 11.83
N ILE A 103 7.82 -1.80 11.15
CA ILE A 103 8.89 -2.57 11.76
C ILE A 103 10.26 -2.13 11.24
N LYS A 104 11.30 -2.65 11.88
CA LYS A 104 12.68 -2.45 11.45
C LYS A 104 12.99 -3.10 10.11
N LYS A 105 13.84 -2.47 9.29
CA LYS A 105 14.32 -3.02 8.02
C LYS A 105 14.86 -4.44 8.18
N SER A 106 15.76 -4.67 9.14
CA SER A 106 16.32 -6.01 9.35
C SER A 106 15.27 -7.05 9.74
N MET A 107 14.23 -6.66 10.47
CA MET A 107 13.14 -7.55 10.86
C MET A 107 12.24 -7.88 9.68
N LEU A 108 11.96 -6.90 8.81
CA LEU A 108 11.23 -7.09 7.55
C LEU A 108 11.97 -8.06 6.63
N LEU A 109 13.26 -7.83 6.39
CA LEU A 109 14.09 -8.69 5.53
C LEU A 109 14.21 -10.11 6.08
N LYS A 110 14.39 -10.27 7.41
CA LYS A 110 14.39 -11.61 8.05
C LYS A 110 13.08 -12.36 7.84
N GLN A 111 11.94 -11.67 7.89
CA GLN A 111 10.64 -12.28 7.65
C GLN A 111 10.43 -12.70 6.19
N ILE A 112 10.88 -11.87 5.23
CA ILE A 112 10.87 -12.19 3.80
C ILE A 112 11.76 -13.42 3.54
N GLU A 113 12.98 -13.42 4.08
CA GLU A 113 13.91 -14.54 3.95
C GLU A 113 13.35 -15.84 4.54
N LYS A 114 12.72 -15.76 5.73
CA LYS A 114 12.09 -16.91 6.38
C LYS A 114 10.97 -17.51 5.54
N ALA A 115 10.29 -16.73 4.70
CA ALA A 115 9.28 -17.21 3.75
C ALA A 115 9.90 -17.90 2.50
N GLY A 116 11.23 -17.99 2.42
CA GLY A 116 11.94 -18.51 1.26
C GLY A 116 11.84 -17.58 0.05
N MET A 117 11.84 -16.27 0.32
CA MET A 117 11.88 -15.22 -0.68
C MET A 117 13.11 -14.34 -0.44
N LYS A 118 13.43 -13.45 -1.39
CA LYS A 118 14.56 -12.54 -1.32
C LYS A 118 14.18 -11.17 -1.89
N LEU A 119 14.69 -10.12 -1.28
CA LEU A 119 14.69 -8.78 -1.86
C LEU A 119 15.70 -8.76 -3.03
N ILE A 120 15.25 -8.32 -4.20
CA ILE A 120 16.07 -8.19 -5.41
C ILE A 120 16.51 -6.74 -5.61
N LYS A 121 15.60 -5.81 -5.34
CA LYS A 121 15.85 -4.38 -5.51
C LYS A 121 14.95 -3.57 -4.58
N GLU A 122 15.43 -2.40 -4.20
CA GLU A 122 14.75 -1.43 -3.35
C GLU A 122 14.95 -0.04 -3.96
N TYR A 123 13.92 0.79 -3.88
CA TYR A 123 13.93 2.20 -4.24
C TYR A 123 13.34 2.98 -3.07
N THR A 124 14.01 4.04 -2.62
CA THR A 124 13.58 4.83 -1.46
C THR A 124 13.19 6.25 -1.86
N GLU A 125 12.35 6.90 -1.05
CA GLU A 125 11.91 8.28 -1.30
C GLU A 125 13.04 9.30 -1.40
N THR A 126 14.22 9.08 -0.81
CA THR A 126 15.38 9.98 -1.01
C THR A 126 15.82 10.12 -2.47
N GLU A 127 15.41 9.20 -3.35
CA GLU A 127 15.64 9.26 -4.79
C GLU A 127 14.58 10.09 -5.54
N ILE A 128 13.51 10.55 -4.85
CA ILE A 128 12.34 11.23 -5.41
C ILE A 128 12.02 12.47 -4.56
N ASN A 129 12.17 13.68 -5.10
CA ASN A 129 12.05 14.93 -4.33
C ASN A 129 10.56 15.22 -3.96
N GLN A 130 10.14 15.01 -2.70
CA GLN A 130 8.72 14.96 -2.29
C GLN A 130 8.28 15.87 -1.12
N ASN A 131 9.16 16.67 -0.49
CA ASN A 131 8.75 17.43 0.71
C ASN A 131 7.58 18.41 0.46
N ASP A 132 7.52 19.04 -0.71
CA ASP A 132 6.40 19.93 -1.08
C ASP A 132 5.08 19.16 -1.30
N GLU A 133 5.16 17.86 -1.60
CA GLU A 133 3.99 17.01 -1.86
C GLU A 133 3.24 16.67 -0.57
N TYR A 134 3.96 16.35 0.51
CA TYR A 134 3.35 15.98 1.78
C TYR A 134 2.53 17.12 2.40
N GLU A 135 3.06 18.35 2.41
CA GLU A 135 2.28 19.49 2.89
C GLU A 135 1.09 19.80 1.99
N MET A 136 1.22 19.64 0.67
CA MET A 136 0.09 19.81 -0.25
C MET A 136 -1.02 18.79 0.02
N GLN A 137 -0.68 17.50 0.13
CA GLN A 137 -1.62 16.43 0.42
C GLN A 137 -2.32 16.64 1.77
N PHE A 138 -1.55 17.01 2.81
CA PHE A 138 -2.13 17.32 4.12
C PHE A 138 -3.11 18.49 4.05
N ASN A 139 -2.77 19.55 3.31
CA ASN A 139 -3.65 20.71 3.19
C ASN A 139 -4.99 20.36 2.51
N TYR A 140 -4.98 19.50 1.48
CA TYR A 140 -6.21 18.98 0.89
C TYR A 140 -7.02 18.14 1.88
N LEU A 141 -6.37 17.26 2.63
CA LEU A 141 -7.03 16.44 3.66
C LEU A 141 -7.69 17.32 4.73
N LYS A 142 -6.95 18.33 5.22
CA LYS A 142 -7.43 19.29 6.20
C LYS A 142 -8.63 20.06 5.67
N GLN A 143 -8.56 20.56 4.44
CA GLN A 143 -9.67 21.25 3.79
C GLN A 143 -10.92 20.38 3.75
N ARG A 144 -10.81 19.13 3.28
CA ARG A 144 -11.93 18.18 3.22
C ARG A 144 -12.52 17.89 4.59
N CYS A 145 -11.68 17.73 5.62
CA CYS A 145 -12.14 17.54 7.00
C CYS A 145 -12.90 18.75 7.53
N GLN A 146 -12.46 19.97 7.22
CA GLN A 146 -13.15 21.20 7.60
C GLN A 146 -14.52 21.34 6.91
N GLU A 147 -14.59 21.02 5.62
CA GLU A 147 -15.87 20.99 4.89
C GLU A 147 -16.85 19.97 5.49
N LEU A 148 -16.36 18.77 5.82
CA LEU A 148 -17.16 17.74 6.49
C LEU A 148 -17.60 18.14 7.89
N ALA A 149 -16.77 18.86 8.64
CA ALA A 149 -17.12 19.39 9.95
C ALA A 149 -18.25 20.43 9.89
N VAL A 150 -18.30 21.25 8.83
CA VAL A 150 -19.41 22.17 8.58
C VAL A 150 -20.69 21.41 8.21
N GLN A 151 -20.56 20.38 7.36
CA GLN A 151 -21.71 19.58 6.92
C GLN A 151 -22.27 18.69 8.04
N TYR A 152 -21.43 18.22 8.96
CA TYR A 152 -21.79 17.33 10.07
C TYR A 152 -21.27 17.87 11.41
N PRO A 153 -21.88 18.93 11.97
CA PRO A 153 -21.38 19.60 13.18
C PRO A 153 -21.21 18.66 14.38
N ASP A 154 -22.15 17.73 14.58
CA ASP A 154 -22.12 16.76 15.69
C ASP A 154 -20.93 15.78 15.61
N LYS A 155 -20.32 15.65 14.43
CA LYS A 155 -19.15 14.80 14.17
C LYS A 155 -17.84 15.60 14.07
N LYS A 156 -17.88 16.93 14.25
CA LYS A 156 -16.71 17.80 14.11
C LYS A 156 -15.48 17.29 14.86
N TYR A 157 -15.69 16.77 16.08
CA TYR A 157 -14.61 16.24 16.91
C TYR A 157 -13.84 15.08 16.24
N LEU A 158 -14.51 14.26 15.43
CA LEU A 158 -13.86 13.15 14.68
C LEU A 158 -12.91 13.70 13.62
N PHE A 159 -13.36 14.71 12.87
CA PHE A 159 -12.56 15.31 11.80
C PHE A 159 -11.38 16.12 12.36
N ASP A 160 -11.61 16.89 13.42
CA ASP A 160 -10.53 17.63 14.10
C ASP A 160 -9.45 16.67 14.62
N HIS A 161 -9.87 15.60 15.30
CA HIS A 161 -8.93 14.60 15.81
C HIS A 161 -8.18 13.88 14.69
N TYR A 162 -8.86 13.58 13.57
CA TYR A 162 -8.24 12.97 12.41
C TYR A 162 -7.17 13.89 11.78
N ILE A 163 -7.41 15.20 11.68
CA ILE A 163 -6.41 16.17 11.20
C ILE A 163 -5.15 16.12 12.07
N GLU A 164 -5.32 16.17 13.39
CA GLU A 164 -4.17 16.13 14.33
C GLU A 164 -3.38 14.81 14.21
N LYS A 165 -4.09 13.69 14.08
CA LYS A 165 -3.45 12.38 13.89
C LYS A 165 -2.68 12.32 12.57
N GLN A 166 -3.30 12.76 11.47
CA GLN A 166 -2.63 12.78 10.17
C GLN A 166 -1.40 13.69 10.20
N ARG A 167 -1.44 14.84 10.89
CA ARG A 167 -0.27 15.72 10.99
C ARG A 167 0.93 14.99 11.61
N ALA A 168 0.71 14.21 12.65
CA ALA A 168 1.75 13.39 13.26
C ALA A 168 2.22 12.26 12.32
N GLU A 169 1.30 11.61 11.60
CA GLU A 169 1.65 10.56 10.62
C GLU A 169 2.49 11.11 9.47
N TYR A 170 2.12 12.24 8.85
CA TYR A 170 2.90 12.88 7.79
C TYR A 170 4.29 13.30 8.27
N ASN A 171 4.41 13.85 9.48
CA ASN A 171 5.71 14.19 10.05
C ASN A 171 6.61 12.94 10.25
N ASN A 172 6.01 11.80 10.63
CA ASN A 172 6.73 10.55 10.72
C ASN A 172 7.16 10.03 9.35
N LEU A 173 6.31 10.13 8.33
CA LEU A 173 6.64 9.75 6.94
C LEU A 173 7.80 10.57 6.40
N GLU A 174 7.79 11.87 6.64
CA GLU A 174 8.84 12.78 6.15
C GLU A 174 10.18 12.60 6.86
N ASN A 175 10.17 12.32 8.17
CA ASN A 175 11.38 12.46 8.99
C ASN A 175 11.87 11.18 9.67
N ILE A 176 11.05 10.13 9.77
CA ILE A 176 11.34 8.95 10.61
C ILE A 176 11.23 7.63 9.83
N ILE A 177 10.21 7.52 8.99
CA ILE A 177 9.91 6.31 8.22
C ILE A 177 10.64 6.41 6.88
N THR A 178 11.32 5.34 6.50
CA THR A 178 11.81 5.20 5.14
C THR A 178 10.73 4.49 4.33
N CYS A 179 10.05 5.22 3.47
CA CYS A 179 9.17 4.65 2.48
C CYS A 179 9.99 4.05 1.33
N ALA A 180 9.66 2.82 0.96
CA ALA A 180 10.39 2.08 -0.04
C ALA A 180 9.49 1.23 -0.92
N THR A 181 9.79 1.24 -2.22
CA THR A 181 9.28 0.27 -3.18
C THR A 181 10.29 -0.88 -3.29
N MET A 182 9.90 -2.05 -2.82
CA MET A 182 10.73 -3.26 -2.75
C MET A 182 10.27 -4.31 -3.75
N VAL A 183 11.21 -4.80 -4.57
CA VAL A 183 11.00 -5.90 -5.52
C VAL A 183 11.48 -7.20 -4.89
N ILE A 184 10.56 -8.14 -4.69
CA ILE A 184 10.78 -9.40 -3.98
C ILE A 184 10.50 -10.57 -4.93
N GLN A 185 11.31 -11.63 -4.85
CA GLN A 185 11.16 -12.84 -5.65
C GLN A 185 11.34 -14.09 -4.79
N ASN A 186 10.84 -15.23 -5.27
CA ASN A 186 11.23 -16.54 -4.74
C ASN A 186 12.75 -16.74 -4.75
N LYS A 187 13.27 -17.42 -3.72
CA LYS A 187 14.66 -17.89 -3.69
C LYS A 187 14.86 -19.06 -4.64
#